data_AF-A0A966BD09-F1
#
_entry.id   AF-A0A966BD09-F1
#
_cell.length_a   1.000
_cell.length_b   1.000
_cell.length_c   1.000
_cell.angle_alpha   90.00
_cell.angle_beta   90.00
_cell.angle_gamma   90.00
#
_symmetry.space_group_name_H-M   'P 1'
#
loop_
_entity.id
_entity.type
_entity.pdbx_description
1 polymer ?
#
loop_
_entity_poly.entity_id
_entity_poly.type
_entity_poly.pdbx_seq_one_letter_code
_entity_poly.pdbx_strand_id
1 'polypeptide(L)' 'QAVNLIATDVPDNCNRIGRVQARTLGRIIGIERGAERLQDELAQIARNEAADRGGNTIAPESLIIDGRQTFGIYNCP' A
#
# COMPACT_ATOMS: atom_id res chain seq x y z
N GLN A 1 -14.61 4.45 2.65
CA GLN A 1 -14.57 4.57 1.18
C GLN A 1 -13.62 3.49 0.65
N ALA A 2 -13.89 2.86 -0.50
CA ALA A 2 -12.97 1.85 -1.03
C ALA A 2 -11.69 2.54 -1.54
N VAL A 3 -10.52 2.03 -1.13
CA VAL A 3 -9.21 2.51 -1.60
C VAL A 3 -8.63 1.49 -2.57
N ASN A 4 -8.30 1.93 -3.78
CA ASN A 4 -7.73 1.12 -4.84
C ASN A 4 -6.22 0.92 -4.65
N LEU A 5 -5.69 -0.22 -5.07
CA LEU A 5 -4.25 -0.47 -5.18
C LEU A 5 -3.88 -0.53 -6.66
N ILE A 6 -2.89 0.27 -7.06
CA ILE A 6 -2.30 0.21 -8.39
C ILE A 6 -0.81 -0.12 -8.26
N ALA A 7 -0.34 -1.08 -9.06
CA ALA A 7 1.01 -1.64 -8.92
C ALA A 7 2.08 -0.78 -9.59
N THR A 8 1.75 -0.13 -10.70
CA THR A 8 2.62 0.78 -11.47
C THR A 8 1.77 1.87 -12.14
N ASP A 9 2.43 2.91 -12.65
CA ASP A 9 1.85 3.90 -13.56
C ASP A 9 0.64 4.63 -12.98
N VAL A 10 0.86 5.34 -11.87
CA VAL A 10 -0.15 6.24 -11.31
C VAL A 10 -0.58 7.23 -12.39
N PRO A 11 -1.87 7.27 -12.78
CA PRO A 11 -2.35 8.18 -13.80
C PRO A 11 -2.04 9.65 -13.48
N ASP A 12 -1.69 10.44 -14.49
CA ASP A 12 -1.33 11.86 -14.31
C ASP A 12 -2.46 12.72 -13.73
N ASN A 13 -3.71 12.26 -13.84
CA ASN A 13 -4.88 12.92 -13.25
C ASN A 13 -5.10 12.60 -11.76
N CYS A 14 -4.27 11.76 -11.15
CA CYS A 14 -4.31 11.47 -9.72
C CYS A 14 -3.49 12.50 -8.93
N ASN A 15 -4.11 13.15 -7.96
CA ASN A 15 -3.42 14.08 -7.07
C ASN A 15 -2.75 13.32 -5.93
N ARG A 16 -1.42 13.44 -5.79
CA ARG A 16 -0.71 12.91 -4.63
C ARG A 16 -1.02 13.77 -3.41
N ILE A 17 -1.54 13.14 -2.36
CA ILE A 17 -1.92 13.83 -1.11
C ILE A 17 -1.06 13.40 0.08
N GLY A 18 -0.26 12.34 -0.04
CA GLY A 18 0.62 11.91 1.05
C GLY A 18 1.36 10.62 0.78
N ARG A 19 1.89 10.03 1.86
CA ARG A 19 2.49 8.70 1.91
C ARG A 19 2.25 8.03 3.26
N VAL A 20 2.32 6.71 3.28
CA VAL A 20 2.25 5.88 4.48
C VAL A 20 3.35 4.81 4.45
N GLN A 21 3.92 4.49 5.61
CA GLN A 21 4.78 3.32 5.80
C GLN A 21 3.98 2.23 6.52
N ALA A 22 3.56 1.20 5.80
CA ALA A 22 2.92 0.04 6.38
C ALA A 22 3.95 -0.90 7.01
N ARG A 23 3.58 -1.56 8.11
CA ARG A 23 4.43 -2.48 8.87
C ARG A 23 3.57 -3.63 9.41
N THR A 24 3.99 -4.88 9.19
CA THR A 24 3.38 -6.06 9.86
C THR A 24 4.34 -6.63 10.92
N LEU A 25 3.81 -7.45 11.82
CA LEU A 25 4.56 -8.10 12.91
C LEU A 25 4.93 -9.57 12.59
N GLY A 26 4.67 -10.05 11.36
CA GLY A 26 4.75 -11.48 11.02
C GLY A 26 6.13 -11.99 10.58
N ARG A 27 6.55 -13.15 11.12
CA ARG A 27 7.61 -13.99 10.54
C ARG A 27 7.00 -14.82 9.40
N ILE A 28 7.50 -14.64 8.18
CA ILE A 28 7.05 -15.44 7.04
C ILE A 28 7.66 -16.85 7.11
N ILE A 29 6.84 -17.87 7.32
CA ILE A 29 7.25 -19.29 7.30
C ILE A 29 6.63 -19.92 6.04
N GLY A 30 7.43 -20.12 5.00
CA GLY A 30 6.99 -20.58 3.67
C GLY A 30 7.13 -19.48 2.61
N ILE A 31 7.95 -19.73 1.59
CA ILE A 31 8.56 -18.67 0.76
C ILE A 31 7.58 -17.96 -0.17
N GLU A 32 6.70 -18.69 -0.86
CA GLU A 32 5.78 -18.09 -1.85
C GLU A 32 4.48 -17.57 -1.22
N ARG A 33 3.72 -18.45 -0.54
CA ARG A 33 2.44 -18.08 0.10
C ARG A 33 2.59 -17.00 1.18
N GLY A 34 3.76 -16.96 1.78
CA GLY A 34 4.09 -16.00 2.80
C GLY A 34 4.37 -14.60 2.27
N ALA A 35 4.94 -14.50 1.07
CA ALA A 35 5.20 -13.22 0.40
C ALA A 35 3.89 -12.58 -0.12
N GLU A 36 3.00 -13.37 -0.73
CA GLU A 36 1.68 -12.90 -1.15
C GLU A 36 0.86 -12.39 0.05
N ARG A 37 0.79 -13.20 1.12
CA ARG A 37 0.10 -12.79 2.35
C ARG A 37 0.68 -11.52 2.95
N LEU A 38 2.01 -11.38 2.94
CA LEU A 38 2.68 -10.17 3.43
C LEU A 38 2.29 -8.93 2.61
N GLN A 39 2.26 -9.04 1.28
CA GLN A 39 1.87 -7.94 0.40
C GLN A 39 0.42 -7.51 0.65
N ASP A 40 -0.49 -8.46 0.84
CA ASP A 40 -1.90 -8.19 1.13
C ASP A 40 -2.09 -7.49 2.49
N GLU A 41 -1.41 -7.96 3.53
CA GLU A 41 -1.45 -7.33 4.87
C GLU A 41 -0.94 -5.88 4.82
N LEU A 42 0.20 -5.65 4.15
CA LEU A 42 0.76 -4.31 4.00
C LEU A 42 -0.15 -3.38 3.19
N ALA A 43 -0.71 -3.88 2.09
CA ALA A 43 -1.65 -3.12 1.28
C ALA A 43 -2.93 -2.79 2.06
N GLN A 44 -3.44 -3.72 2.88
CA GLN A 44 -4.64 -3.47 3.68
C GLN A 44 -4.41 -2.39 4.75
N ILE A 45 -3.26 -2.41 5.43
CA ILE A 45 -2.86 -1.35 6.36
C ILE A 45 -2.78 0.00 5.64
N ALA A 46 -2.11 0.04 4.48
CA ALA A 46 -1.97 1.26 3.69
C ALA A 46 -3.33 1.81 3.20
N ARG A 47 -4.27 0.94 2.81
CA ARG A 47 -5.63 1.34 2.40
C ARG A 47 -6.40 1.99 3.54
N ASN A 48 -6.32 1.44 4.75
CA ASN A 48 -7.00 2.01 5.92
C ASN A 48 -6.46 3.42 6.22
N GLU A 49 -5.14 3.56 6.28
CA GLU A 49 -4.48 4.86 6.49
C GLU A 49 -4.75 5.86 5.37
N ALA A 50 -4.83 5.41 4.13
CA ALA A 50 -5.20 6.25 3.00
C ALA A 50 -6.63 6.77 3.11
N ALA A 51 -7.58 5.90 3.49
CA ALA A 51 -8.97 6.28 3.69
C ALA A 51 -9.11 7.35 4.78
N ASP A 52 -8.41 7.19 5.91
CA ASP A 52 -8.41 8.15 7.02
C ASP A 52 -7.81 9.52 6.63
N ARG A 53 -6.96 9.54 5.61
CA ARG A 53 -6.32 10.75 5.05
C ARG A 53 -7.07 11.33 3.85
N GLY A 54 -8.24 10.79 3.49
CA GLY A 54 -9.05 11.27 2.36
C GLY A 54 -8.53 10.84 0.98
N GLY A 55 -7.66 9.84 0.92
CA GLY A 55 -7.20 9.22 -0.32
C GLY A 55 -8.12 8.09 -0.77
N ASN A 56 -8.14 7.83 -2.07
CA ASN A 56 -8.90 6.73 -2.67
C ASN A 56 -8.00 5.76 -3.45
N THR A 57 -6.70 6.02 -3.57
CA THR A 57 -5.74 5.16 -4.27
C THR A 57 -4.42 5.10 -3.51
N ILE A 58 -3.81 3.92 -3.47
CA ILE A 58 -2.44 3.70 -3.00
C ILE A 58 -1.59 3.07 -4.11
N ALA A 59 -0.31 3.43 -4.14
CA ALA A 59 0.68 2.81 -5.02
C ALA A 59 1.96 2.49 -4.24
N PRO A 60 2.57 1.30 -4.41
CA PRO A 60 3.82 0.96 -3.74
C PRO A 60 4.96 1.83 -4.29
N GLU A 61 5.68 2.51 -3.40
CA GLU A 61 6.83 3.36 -3.72
C GLU A 61 8.17 2.71 -3.26
N SER A 62 8.10 1.54 -2.62
CA SER A 62 9.28 0.78 -2.19
C SER A 62 9.09 -0.73 -2.35
N LEU A 63 10.21 -1.44 -2.37
CA LEU A 63 10.24 -2.88 -2.10
C LEU A 63 9.78 -3.16 -0.66
N ILE A 64 9.37 -4.41 -0.42
CA ILE A 64 9.16 -4.88 0.95
C ILE A 64 10.50 -5.21 1.58
N ILE A 65 10.84 -4.53 2.68
CA ILE A 65 12.07 -4.77 3.46
C ILE A 65 11.68 -4.92 4.93
N ASP A 66 12.08 -6.02 5.57
CA ASP A 66 11.79 -6.31 6.97
C ASP A 66 10.30 -6.18 7.35
N GLY A 67 9.41 -6.63 6.46
CA GLY A 67 7.95 -6.56 6.66
C GLY A 67 7.41 -5.13 6.60
N ARG A 68 8.06 -4.25 5.83
CA ARG A 68 7.68 -2.83 5.67
C ARG A 68 7.64 -2.45 4.21
N GLN A 69 6.68 -1.60 3.87
CA GLN A 69 6.58 -1.03 2.53
C GLN A 69 6.03 0.40 2.61
N THR A 70 6.57 1.27 1.76
CA THR A 70 6.08 2.64 1.58
C THR A 70 5.06 2.66 0.46
N PHE A 71 3.94 3.34 0.70
CA PHE A 71 2.92 3.60 -0.30
C PHE A 71 2.69 5.10 -0.44
N GLY A 72 2.61 5.57 -1.68
CA GLY A 72 2.04 6.88 -2.00
C GLY A 72 0.53 6.84 -1.83
N ILE A 73 -0.06 7.96 -1.36
CA ILE A 73 -1.51 8.13 -1.22
C ILE A 73 -1.96 9.16 -2.23
N TYR A 74 -2.99 8.81 -2.98
CA TYR A 74 -3.53 9.61 -4.07
C TYR A 74 -5.05 9.78 -3.93
N ASN A 75 -5.53 10.91 -4.42
CA ASN A 75 -6.93 11.15 -4.72
C ASN A 75 -7.07 11.25 -6.24
N CYS A 76 -7.63 10.19 -6.83
CA CYS A 76 -7.89 10.08 -8.25
C CYS A 76 -9.37 10.42 -8.55
N PRO A 77 -9.68 10.95 -9.73
CA PRO A 77 -11.05 11.15 -10.20
C PRO A 77 -11.89 9.87 -10.23
#